data_AF-A0A7W2CB78-F1
#
_entry.id   AF-A0A7W2CB78-F1
#
_cell.length_a   1.000
_cell.length_b   1.000
_cell.length_c   1.000
_cell.angle_alpha   90.00
_cell.angle_beta   90.00
_cell.angle_gamma   90.00
#
_symmetry.space_group_name_H-M   'P 1'
#
loop_
_entity.id
_entity.type
_entity.pdbx_description
1 polymer ?
#
loop_
_entity_poly.entity_id
_entity_poly.type
_entity_poly.pdbx_seq_one_letter_code
_entity_poly.pdbx_strand_id
1 'polypeptide(L)' 'LYRDEVYDIESPDQGMAEVLVAKHRSGPTGRVKLAWLSHYTRFADMARTNDSPPPEEY' A
#
# COMPACT_ATOMS: atom_id res chain seq x y z
N LEU A 1 1.99 -11.26 -2.70
CA LEU A 1 2.18 -9.96 -3.38
C LEU A 1 1.14 -9.87 -4.47
N TYR A 2 0.37 -8.80 -4.52
CA TYR A 2 -0.67 -8.57 -5.51
C TYR A 2 -0.47 -7.20 -6.17
N ARG A 3 -0.67 -7.14 -7.48
CA ARG A 3 -0.65 -5.91 -8.28
C ARG A 3 -1.74 -6.03 -9.33
N ASP A 4 -2.74 -5.16 -9.25
CA ASP A 4 -3.91 -5.20 -10.12
C ASP A 4 -3.53 -4.89 -11.57
N GLU A 5 -2.64 -3.92 -11.77
CA GLU A 5 -2.10 -3.50 -13.08
C GLU A 5 -1.45 -4.62 -13.92
N VAL A 6 -1.07 -5.74 -13.31
CA VAL A 6 -0.49 -6.90 -14.04
C VAL A 6 -1.58 -7.70 -14.74
N TYR A 7 -2.80 -7.67 -14.22
CA TYR A 7 -3.94 -8.44 -14.70
C TYR A 7 -4.93 -7.56 -15.47
N ASP A 8 -5.08 -6.30 -15.07
CA ASP A 8 -5.91 -5.30 -15.73
C ASP A 8 -5.08 -4.03 -16.02
N ILE A 9 -4.84 -3.77 -17.30
CA ILE A 9 -4.03 -2.63 -17.76
C ILE A 9 -4.75 -1.30 -17.51
N GLU A 10 -6.08 -1.30 -17.44
CA GLU A 10 -6.91 -0.12 -17.19
C GLU A 10 -7.28 0.04 -15.71
N SER A 11 -6.64 -0.73 -14.82
CA SER A 11 -6.90 -0.70 -13.39
C SER A 11 -6.74 0.73 -12.82
N PRO A 12 -7.70 1.21 -12.01
CA PRO A 12 -7.59 2.48 -11.31
C PRO A 12 -6.47 2.48 -10.25
N ASP A 13 -5.99 1.30 -9.85
CA ASP A 13 -4.93 1.11 -8.85
C ASP A 13 -3.52 0.99 -9.52
N GLN A 14 -3.35 1.55 -10.72
CA GLN A 14 -2.06 1.56 -11.42
C GLN A 14 -0.96 2.22 -10.57
N GLY A 15 0.21 1.60 -10.53
CA GLY A 15 1.31 2.03 -9.67
C GLY A 15 1.11 1.67 -8.19
N MET A 16 0.10 0.88 -7.83
CA MET A 16 -0.11 0.35 -6.48
C MET A 16 0.27 -1.14 -6.40
N ALA A 17 0.81 -1.54 -5.25
CA ALA A 17 0.99 -2.93 -4.89
C ALA A 17 0.40 -3.22 -3.50
N GLU A 18 -0.24 -4.38 -3.37
CA GLU A 18 -0.74 -4.86 -2.10
C GLU A 18 0.13 -6.02 -1.56
N VAL A 19 0.66 -5.83 -0.36
CA VAL A 19 1.39 -6.84 0.39
C VAL A 19 0.43 -7.51 1.36
N LEU A 20 0.11 -8.78 1.08
CA LEU A 20 -0.72 -9.62 1.94
C LEU A 20 0.16 -10.38 2.92
N VAL A 21 0.11 -9.98 4.20
CA VAL A 21 0.70 -10.72 5.31
C VAL A 21 -0.23 -11.88 5.63
N ALA A 22 -0.14 -12.98 4.88
CA ALA A 22 -1.04 -14.11 5.00
C ALA A 22 -0.81 -14.94 6.28
N LYS A 23 0.42 -14.95 6.80
CA LYS A 23 0.78 -15.67 8.02
C LYS A 23 1.79 -14.86 8.82
N HIS A 24 1.53 -14.72 10.11
CA HIS A 24 2.41 -14.04 11.06
C HIS A 24 2.39 -14.83 12.38
N ARG A 25 3.54 -15.36 12.82
CA ARG A 25 3.62 -16.27 13.99
C ARG A 25 3.32 -15.56 15.32
N SER A 26 3.67 -14.29 15.42
CA SER A 26 3.64 -13.54 16.68
C SER A 26 2.98 -12.17 16.50
N GLY A 27 2.02 -12.05 15.58
CA GLY A 27 1.37 -10.78 15.35
C GLY A 27 0.26 -10.86 14.30
N PRO A 28 -0.30 -9.69 13.95
CA PRO A 28 -1.45 -9.62 13.05
C PRO A 28 -1.06 -9.98 11.62
N THR A 29 -1.98 -10.65 10.94
CA THR A 29 -2.04 -10.71 9.47
C THR A 29 -2.73 -9.47 8.95
N GLY A 30 -2.62 -9.20 7.65
CA GLY A 30 -3.24 -8.02 7.07
C GLY A 30 -2.81 -7.74 5.65
N ARG A 31 -3.24 -6.58 5.17
CA ARG A 31 -2.94 -6.07 3.84
C ARG A 31 -2.34 -4.69 3.98
N VAL A 32 -1.25 -4.44 3.28
CA VAL A 32 -0.56 -3.14 3.25
C VAL A 32 -0.48 -2.69 1.81
N LYS A 33 -0.97 -1.48 1.54
CA LYS A 33 -0.87 -0.83 0.23
C LYS A 33 0.43 -0.03 0.16
N LEU A 34 1.19 -0.23 -0.92
CA LEU A 34 2.45 0.45 -1.20
C LEU A 34 2.43 1.02 -2.62
N ALA A 35 3.21 2.07 -2.85
CA ALA A 35 3.48 2.57 -4.19
C ALA A 35 4.50 1.65 -4.89
N TRP A 36 4.26 1.32 -6.16
CA TRP A 36 5.13 0.53 -7.02
C TRP A 36 5.79 1.41 -8.08
N LEU A 37 7.11 1.58 -7.97
CA LEU A 37 7.94 2.36 -8.89
C LEU A 37 8.62 1.39 -9.88
N SER A 38 7.91 1.06 -10.95
CA SER A 38 8.31 0.03 -11.94
C SER A 38 9.70 0.25 -12.53
N HIS A 39 10.01 1.49 -12.92
CA HIS A 39 11.29 1.92 -13.50
C HIS A 39 12.50 1.71 -12.56
N TYR A 40 12.27 1.61 -11.25
CA TYR A 40 13.30 1.32 -10.25
C TYR A 40 13.14 -0.05 -9.58
N THR A 41 12.13 -0.83 -9.96
CA THR A 41 11.77 -2.10 -9.28
C THR A 41 11.69 -1.91 -7.75
N ARG A 42 11.06 -0.81 -7.31
CA ARG A 42 11.08 -0.38 -5.91
C ARG A 42 9.67 -0.17 -5.35
N PHE A 43 9.48 -0.56 -4.09
CA PHE A 43 8.31 -0.18 -3.30
C PHE A 43 8.60 1.08 -2.48
N ALA A 44 7.63 1.97 -2.39
CA ALA A 44 7.68 3.17 -1.56
C ALA A 44 6.41 3.28 -0.70
N ASP A 45 6.52 4.02 0.41
CA ASP A 45 5.36 4.31 1.24
C ASP A 45 4.34 5.13 0.44
N MET A 46 3.05 4.86 0.68
CA MET A 46 1.99 5.71 0.16
C MET A 46 2.11 7.12 0.74
N ALA A 47 1.76 8.13 -0.06
CA ALA A 47 1.72 9.50 0.42
C ALA A 47 0.83 9.59 1.66
N ARG A 48 1.37 10.07 2.78
CA ARG A 48 0.58 10.38 3.96
C ARG A 48 -0.24 11.63 3.63
N THR A 49 -1.55 11.48 3.52
CA THR A 49 -2.42 12.67 3.58
C THR A 49 -2.32 13.22 5.00
N ASN A 50 -1.75 14.41 5.17
CA ASN A 50 -1.60 15.06 6.47
C ASN A 50 -2.93 15.66 6.98
N ASP A 51 -4.06 15.09 6.58
CA ASP A 51 -5.41 15.64 6.83
C ASP A 51 -5.98 15.22 8.20
N SER A 52 -5.09 14.84 9.14
CA SER A 52 -5.49 14.64 10.53
C SER A 52 -5.69 16.02 11.17
N PRO A 53 -6.90 16.38 11.63
CA PRO A 53 -7.08 17.60 12.41
C PRO A 53 -6.17 17.53 13.65
N PRO A 54 -5.59 18.67 14.07
CA PRO A 54 -4.78 18.70 15.28
C PRO A 54 -5.57 18.12 16.46
N PRO A 55 -4.96 17.31 17.33
CA PRO A 55 -5.68 16.73 18.46
C PRO A 55 -6.25 17.86 19.32
N GLU A 56 -7.56 17.84 19.58
CA GLU A 56 -8.20 18.76 20.52
C GLU A 56 -7.51 18.62 21.88
N GLU A 57 -6.87 19.70 22.34
CA GLU A 57 -6.31 19.79 23.68
C GLU A 57 -7.42 19.56 24.70
N TYR A 58 -7.26 18.53 25.54
CA TYR A 58 -8.04 18.31 26.76
C TYR A 58 -7.39 19.01 27.94
#